data_AF-A0A537LHT6-F1
#
_entry.id   AF-A0A537LHT6-F1
#
_cell.length_a   1.000
_cell.length_b   1.000
_cell.length_c   1.000
_cell.angle_alpha   90.00
_cell.angle_beta   90.00
_cell.angle_gamma   90.00
#
_symmetry.space_group_name_H-M   'P 1'
#
loop_
_entity.id
_entity.type
_entity.pdbx_description
1 polymer ?
#
loop_
_entity_poly.entity_id
_entity_poly.type
_entity_poly.pdbx_seq_one_letter_code
_entity_poly.pdbx_strand_id
1 'polypeptide(L)' 'MTIEPGDIMATGTPEGVGMGFNPPKWLHVGDVVEAEVEGIGLLRNHIAAAKP' A
#
# COMPACT_ATOMS: atom_id res chain seq x y z
N MET A 1 -24.22 -12.54 1.14
CA MET A 1 -23.69 -11.28 0.60
C MET A 1 -23.37 -11.51 -0.87
N THR A 2 -23.80 -10.61 -1.75
CA THR A 2 -23.58 -10.71 -3.21
C THR A 2 -22.48 -9.74 -3.61
N ILE A 3 -21.67 -10.11 -4.61
CA ILE A 3 -20.63 -9.26 -5.21
C ILE A 3 -21.18 -8.71 -6.52
N GLU A 4 -20.97 -7.43 -6.77
CA GLU A 4 -21.49 -6.71 -7.91
C GLU A 4 -20.39 -6.45 -8.96
N PRO A 5 -20.74 -6.32 -10.26
CA PRO A 5 -19.78 -5.97 -11.29
C PRO A 5 -19.08 -4.64 -11.00
N GLY A 6 -17.75 -4.65 -10.96
CA GLY A 6 -16.92 -3.49 -10.64
C GLY A 6 -16.38 -3.48 -9.21
N ASP A 7 -16.82 -4.40 -8.36
CA ASP A 7 -16.25 -4.55 -7.02
C ASP A 7 -14.75 -4.90 -7.06
N ILE A 8 -13.98 -4.27 -6.16
CA ILE A 8 -12.53 -4.48 -6.03
C ILE A 8 -12.25 -5.18 -4.71
N MET A 9 -11.61 -6.34 -4.76
CA MET A 9 -11.17 -7.09 -3.59
C MET A 9 -9.66 -7.05 -3.45
N ALA A 10 -9.16 -6.52 -2.32
CA ALA A 10 -7.74 -6.60 -1.96
C ALA A 10 -7.48 -7.98 -1.31
N THR A 11 -6.66 -8.80 -1.96
CA THR A 11 -6.47 -10.22 -1.61
C THR A 11 -5.49 -10.48 -0.46
N GLY A 12 -4.89 -9.43 0.09
CA GLY A 12 -3.95 -9.50 1.22
C GLY A 12 -2.57 -8.94 0.88
N THR A 13 -1.68 -8.95 1.87
CA THR A 13 -0.27 -8.53 1.75
C THR A 13 0.62 -9.61 2.38
N PRO A 14 1.82 -9.88 1.83
CA PRO A 14 2.80 -10.73 2.48
C PRO A 14 3.41 -10.06 3.72
N GLU A 15 4.37 -10.75 4.35
CA GLU A 15 5.21 -10.22 5.41
C GLU A 15 6.02 -8.98 4.98
N GLY A 16 6.52 -8.23 5.97
CA GLY A 16 7.31 -7.01 5.72
C GLY A 16 6.55 -5.70 5.89
N VAL A 17 5.30 -5.74 6.36
CA VAL A 17 4.58 -4.52 6.77
C VAL A 17 5.31 -3.82 7.92
N GLY A 18 5.29 -2.48 7.90
CA GLY A 18 6.04 -1.63 8.83
C GLY A 18 5.87 -1.96 10.32
N MET A 19 4.68 -2.41 10.71
CA MET A 19 4.37 -2.84 12.08
C MET A 19 5.22 -4.03 12.57
N GLY A 20 5.69 -4.90 11.67
CA GLY A 20 6.44 -6.11 12.01
C GLY A 20 7.93 -5.89 12.34
N PHE A 21 8.45 -4.67 12.17
CA PHE A 21 9.84 -4.35 12.51
C PHE A 21 10.02 -4.04 14.00
N ASN A 22 11.24 -4.17 14.51
CA ASN A 22 11.62 -3.74 15.87
C ASN A 22 12.85 -2.81 15.82
N PRO A 23 12.68 -1.47 15.95
CA PRO A 23 11.41 -0.76 16.15
C PRO A 23 10.50 -0.77 14.91
N PRO A 24 9.17 -0.59 15.05
CA PRO A 24 8.25 -0.46 13.92
C PRO A 24 8.65 0.68 12.98
N LYS A 25 8.41 0.51 11.69
CA LYS A 25 8.68 1.51 10.66
C LYS A 25 7.38 2.05 10.11
N TRP A 26 7.13 3.34 10.28
CA TRP A 26 5.93 4.01 9.78
C TRP A 26 6.27 4.89 8.57
N LEU A 27 5.23 5.27 7.81
CA LEU A 27 5.38 6.21 6.70
C LEU A 27 5.61 7.62 7.23
N HIS A 28 6.49 8.35 6.55
CA HIS A 28 6.79 9.75 6.82
C HIS A 28 6.50 10.61 5.59
N VAL A 29 6.29 11.91 5.82
CA VAL A 29 6.13 12.88 4.73
C VAL A 29 7.40 12.90 3.89
N GLY A 30 7.23 12.80 2.57
CA GLY A 30 8.33 12.72 1.60
C GLY A 30 8.71 11.29 1.19
N ASP A 31 8.23 10.27 1.89
CA ASP A 31 8.45 8.88 1.49
C ASP A 31 7.82 8.59 0.11
N VAL A 32 8.46 7.69 -0.64
CA VAL A 32 7.93 7.14 -1.89
C VAL A 32 7.65 5.66 -1.67
N VAL A 33 6.38 5.27 -1.82
CA VAL A 33 5.94 3.87 -1.73
C VAL A 33 5.76 3.34 -3.14
N GLU A 34 6.50 2.29 -3.46
CA GLU A 34 6.40 1.55 -4.72
C GLU A 34 5.88 0.15 -4.46
N ALA A 35 4.82 -0.22 -5.18
CA ALA A 35 4.27 -1.57 -5.18
C ALA A 35 4.23 -2.10 -6.61
N GLU A 36 4.78 -3.28 -6.83
CA GLU A 36 4.84 -3.91 -8.14
C GLU A 36 4.22 -5.30 -8.10
N VAL A 37 3.48 -5.63 -9.16
CA VAL A 37 3.10 -7.00 -9.47
C VAL A 37 3.59 -7.30 -10.87
N GLU A 38 4.41 -8.34 -11.00
CA GLU A 38 4.95 -8.78 -12.29
C GLU A 38 3.81 -9.02 -13.30
N GLY A 39 3.98 -8.46 -14.51
CA GLY A 39 2.97 -8.57 -15.57
C GLY A 39 1.77 -7.63 -15.44
N ILE A 40 1.61 -6.91 -14.31
CA ILE A 40 0.57 -5.88 -14.14
C ILE A 40 1.19 -4.49 -14.21
N GLY A 41 2.21 -4.22 -13.40
CA GLY A 41 2.95 -2.95 -13.40
C GLY A 41 3.32 -2.42 -12.03
N LEU A 42 3.91 -1.21 -12.03
CA LEU A 42 4.38 -0.48 -10.86
C LEU A 42 3.40 0.65 -10.48
N LEU A 43 2.99 0.67 -9.23
CA LEU A 43 2.26 1.77 -8.61
C LEU A 43 3.20 2.54 -7.67
N ARG A 44 3.44 3.82 -7.95
CA ARG A 44 4.26 4.72 -7.14
C ARG A 44 3.41 5.81 -6.49
N ASN A 45 3.48 5.94 -5.17
CA ASN A 45 2.78 6.96 -4.40
C ASN A 45 3.77 7.80 -3.57
N HIS A 46 3.59 9.12 -3.59
CA HIS A 46 4.33 10.05 -2.73
C HIS A 46 3.52 10.35 -1.47
N ILE A 47 4.11 10.12 -0.30
CA ILE A 47 3.47 10.42 0.97
C ILE A 47 3.58 11.93 1.25
N ALA A 48 2.42 12.59 1.34
CA ALA A 48 2.32 14.00 1.64
C ALA A 48 1.59 14.22 2.97
N ALA A 49 1.86 15.35 3.62
CA ALA A 49 1.04 15.79 4.75
C ALA A 49 -0.40 16.03 4.27
N ALA A 50 -1.37 15.80 5.15
CA ALA A 50 -2.74 16.22 4.90
C ALA A 50 -2.76 17.74 4.62
N LYS A 51 -3.50 18.15 3.59
CA LYS A 51 -3.77 19.57 3.38
C LYS A 51 -4.66 20.06 4.51
N PRO A 52 -4.45 21.30 5.01
CA PRO A 52 -5.33 21.89 5.99
C PRO A 52 -6.78 21.99 5.49
#